data_AF-A0A9W3FQM0-F1
#
_entry.id   AF-A0A9W3FQM0-F1
#
_cell.length_a   1.000
_cell.length_b   1.000
_cell.length_c   1.000
_cell.angle_alpha   90.00
_cell.angle_beta   90.00
_cell.angle_gamma   90.00
#
_symmetry.space_group_name_H-M   'P 1'
#
loop_
_entity.id
_entity.type
_entity.pdbx_description
1 polymer ?
#
loop_
_entity_poly.entity_id
_entity_poly.type
_entity_poly.pdbx_seq_one_letter_code
_entity_poly.pdbx_strand_id
1 'polypeptide(L)'
;MLCEKAMELVRELHRAAEGRLPAFNEDGLRQVLEEMKALYEQNQSDVNEAKSGGRSDLIPTIRFRHCSLLRNQRCALAYLYDRLLRIRALRWEYGSVLPSALRFHMSAEEMEWFNHYKKSLATYMRSLGGEEGLDITQDMKPPKSLYIEVRCLQDYGEFDVDDGTSVLLKKNSQETVSGQHDAQVHLWRESAEAVGRTFSGYASARAQVSRRPLAHCEPGVLELARGRTAVQAVATPPAQPRS
;
A
#
# COMPACT_ATOMS: atom_id res chain seq x y z
N MET A 1 -19.45 -19.46 -19.65
CA MET A 1 -18.87 -18.75 -20.81
C MET A 1 -17.37 -18.68 -20.61
N LEU A 2 -16.56 -18.68 -21.70
CA LEU A 2 -15.10 -18.53 -21.60
C LEU A 2 -14.73 -17.12 -21.12
N CYS A 3 -13.57 -16.99 -20.47
CA CYS A 3 -12.99 -15.72 -20.03
C CYS A 3 -13.78 -14.94 -18.96
N GLU A 4 -14.82 -15.52 -18.36
CA GLU A 4 -15.61 -14.82 -17.34
C GLU A 4 -14.79 -14.54 -16.07
N LYS A 5 -13.99 -15.52 -15.63
CA LYS A 5 -13.11 -15.36 -14.46
C LYS A 5 -12.05 -14.29 -14.67
N ALA A 6 -11.50 -14.22 -15.87
CA ALA A 6 -10.53 -13.18 -16.21
C ALA A 6 -11.18 -11.78 -16.23
N MET A 7 -12.44 -11.67 -16.66
CA MET A 7 -13.21 -10.43 -16.62
C MET A 7 -13.60 -10.04 -15.19
N GLU A 8 -13.92 -10.99 -14.31
CA GLU A 8 -14.20 -10.75 -12.90
C GLU A 8 -13.02 -10.07 -12.19
N LEU A 9 -11.78 -10.55 -12.42
CA LEU A 9 -10.56 -9.93 -11.87
C LEU A 9 -10.41 -8.45 -12.25
N VAL A 10 -10.64 -8.12 -13.53
CA VAL A 10 -10.54 -6.73 -14.01
C VAL A 10 -11.66 -5.86 -13.44
N ARG A 11 -12.89 -6.39 -13.37
CA ARG A 11 -14.04 -5.67 -12.79
C ARG A 11 -13.86 -5.42 -11.29
N GLU A 12 -13.24 -6.35 -10.57
CA GLU A 12 -12.91 -6.19 -9.15
C GLU A 12 -12.01 -4.97 -8.94
N LEU A 13 -10.91 -4.86 -9.69
CA LEU A 13 -10.01 -3.71 -9.60
C LEU A 13 -10.65 -2.39 -10.01
N HIS A 14 -11.54 -2.43 -11.01
CA HIS A 14 -12.28 -1.25 -11.44
C HIS A 14 -13.27 -0.74 -10.37
N ARG A 15 -13.85 -1.65 -9.57
CA ARG A 15 -14.74 -1.29 -8.45
C ARG A 15 -13.98 -0.78 -7.22
N ALA A 16 -12.74 -1.21 -7.03
CA ALA A 16 -11.92 -0.73 -5.93
C ALA A 16 -11.63 0.77 -6.11
N ALA A 17 -11.95 1.56 -5.08
CA ALA A 17 -11.72 3.01 -5.09
C ALA A 17 -10.29 3.35 -5.52
N GLU A 18 -10.15 4.44 -6.28
CA GLU A 18 -8.85 4.89 -6.82
C GLU A 18 -7.77 4.92 -5.73
N GLY A 19 -6.61 4.36 -6.04
CA GLY A 19 -5.45 4.33 -5.14
C GLY A 19 -5.52 3.31 -4.00
N ARG A 20 -6.64 2.64 -3.74
CA ARG A 20 -6.70 1.56 -2.72
C ARG A 20 -6.26 0.23 -3.32
N LEU A 21 -5.44 -0.51 -2.56
CA LEU A 21 -5.01 -1.86 -2.91
C LEU A 21 -6.01 -2.89 -2.32
N PRO A 22 -6.82 -3.58 -3.13
CA PRO A 22 -7.65 -4.68 -2.65
C PRO A 22 -6.79 -5.90 -2.30
N ALA A 23 -7.36 -6.87 -1.58
CA ALA A 23 -6.69 -8.14 -1.30
C ALA A 23 -6.31 -8.87 -2.60
N PHE A 24 -5.19 -9.59 -2.58
CA PHE A 24 -4.75 -10.36 -3.74
C PHE A 24 -5.69 -11.56 -3.98
N ASN A 25 -6.33 -11.60 -5.15
CA ASN A 25 -7.25 -12.66 -5.54
C ASN A 25 -6.50 -13.86 -6.17
N GLU A 26 -5.87 -14.66 -5.31
CA GLU A 26 -5.12 -15.87 -5.73
C GLU A 26 -6.03 -16.92 -6.38
N ASP A 27 -7.21 -17.15 -5.80
CA ASP A 27 -8.18 -18.11 -6.32
C ASP A 27 -8.70 -17.75 -7.71
N GLY A 28 -9.01 -16.48 -7.95
CA GLY A 28 -9.46 -16.00 -9.24
C GLY A 28 -8.37 -16.15 -10.31
N LEU A 29 -7.12 -15.81 -9.97
CA LEU A 29 -5.99 -15.98 -10.89
C LEU A 29 -5.73 -17.47 -11.19
N ARG A 30 -5.77 -18.33 -10.17
CA ARG A 30 -5.63 -19.78 -10.33
C ARG A 30 -6.70 -20.36 -11.25
N GLN A 31 -7.96 -19.98 -11.09
CA GLN A 31 -9.06 -20.42 -11.97
C GLN A 31 -8.84 -19.99 -13.43
N VAL A 32 -8.33 -18.79 -13.67
CA VAL A 32 -7.98 -18.33 -15.02
C VAL A 32 -6.86 -19.17 -15.63
N LEU A 33 -5.82 -19.50 -14.84
CA LEU A 33 -4.71 -20.34 -15.30
C LEU A 33 -5.15 -21.78 -15.59
N GLU A 34 -6.03 -22.35 -14.77
CA GLU A 34 -6.64 -23.67 -14.99
C GLU A 34 -7.48 -23.68 -16.29
N GLU A 35 -8.29 -22.65 -16.52
CA GLU A 35 -9.04 -22.48 -17.78
C GLU A 35 -8.09 -22.37 -18.99
N MET A 36 -7.01 -21.58 -18.87
CA MET A 36 -6.01 -21.44 -19.92
C MET A 36 -5.33 -22.76 -20.24
N LYS A 37 -4.96 -23.55 -19.22
CA LYS A 37 -4.35 -24.87 -19.41
C LYS A 37 -5.30 -25.83 -20.14
N ALA A 38 -6.55 -25.91 -19.69
CA ALA A 38 -7.56 -26.77 -20.32
C ALA A 38 -7.82 -26.38 -21.78
N LEU A 39 -7.97 -25.08 -22.07
CA LEU A 39 -8.14 -24.58 -23.43
C LEU A 39 -6.91 -24.89 -24.30
N TYR A 40 -5.70 -24.74 -23.76
CA TYR A 40 -4.47 -25.05 -24.48
C TYR A 40 -4.38 -26.53 -24.86
N GLU A 41 -4.63 -27.44 -23.92
CA GLU A 41 -4.56 -28.89 -24.15
C GLU A 41 -5.59 -29.35 -25.19
N GLN A 42 -6.84 -28.87 -25.07
CA GLN A 42 -7.89 -29.14 -26.07
C GLN A 42 -7.52 -28.58 -27.44
N ASN A 43 -6.97 -27.36 -27.49
CA ASN A 43 -6.57 -26.74 -28.75
C ASN A 43 -5.41 -27.48 -29.40
N GLN A 44 -4.45 -27.97 -28.61
CA GLN A 44 -3.33 -28.76 -29.10
C GLN A 44 -3.78 -30.10 -29.69
N SER A 45 -4.76 -30.76 -29.07
CA SER A 45 -5.36 -31.99 -29.58
C SER A 45 -5.99 -31.78 -30.97
N ASP A 46 -6.83 -30.75 -31.11
CA ASP A 46 -7.52 -30.45 -32.37
C ASP A 46 -6.54 -29.98 -33.46
N VAL A 47 -5.47 -29.26 -33.11
CA VAL A 47 -4.41 -28.88 -34.05
C VAL A 47 -3.70 -30.12 -34.61
N ASN A 48 -3.44 -31.11 -33.76
CA ASN A 48 -2.80 -32.35 -34.20
C ASN A 48 -3.72 -33.13 -35.15
N GLU A 49 -5.02 -33.22 -34.83
CA GLU A 49 -6.00 -33.90 -35.68
C GLU A 49 -6.22 -33.17 -37.02
N ALA A 50 -6.25 -31.83 -37.01
CA ALA A 50 -6.34 -31.05 -38.25
C ALA A 50 -5.12 -31.29 -39.17
N LYS A 51 -3.93 -31.49 -38.58
CA LYS A 51 -2.69 -31.76 -39.33
C LYS A 51 -2.60 -33.19 -39.85
N SER A 52 -2.88 -34.19 -39.01
CA SER A 52 -2.70 -35.61 -39.37
C SER A 52 -3.92 -36.20 -40.08
N GLY A 53 -5.13 -35.80 -39.68
CA GLY A 53 -6.39 -36.31 -40.18
C GLY A 53 -7.05 -35.43 -41.25
N GLY A 54 -6.46 -34.29 -41.62
CA GLY A 54 -7.00 -33.38 -42.65
C GLY A 54 -8.31 -32.69 -42.27
N ARG A 55 -8.68 -32.66 -40.98
CA ARG A 55 -9.90 -32.04 -40.44
C ARG A 55 -9.83 -30.51 -40.41
N SER A 56 -9.89 -29.90 -41.59
CA SER A 56 -9.87 -28.44 -41.75
C SER A 56 -11.11 -27.73 -41.16
N ASP A 57 -12.18 -28.47 -40.90
CA ASP A 57 -13.39 -28.02 -40.21
C ASP A 57 -13.15 -27.61 -38.74
N LEU A 58 -12.05 -28.06 -38.12
CA LEU A 58 -11.66 -27.67 -36.76
C LEU A 58 -11.02 -26.28 -36.67
N ILE A 59 -10.58 -25.69 -37.79
CA ILE A 59 -9.84 -24.43 -37.82
C ILE A 59 -10.60 -23.27 -37.13
N PRO A 60 -11.93 -23.08 -37.32
CA PRO A 60 -12.68 -22.05 -36.60
C PRO A 60 -12.67 -22.26 -35.07
N THR A 61 -12.84 -23.50 -34.60
CA THR A 61 -12.79 -23.84 -33.17
C THR A 61 -11.41 -23.56 -32.58
N ILE A 62 -10.35 -23.91 -33.32
CA ILE A 62 -8.97 -23.66 -32.91
C ILE A 62 -8.71 -22.16 -32.74
N ARG A 63 -9.15 -21.36 -33.73
CA ARG A 63 -9.02 -19.88 -33.67
C ARG A 63 -9.81 -19.30 -32.51
N PHE A 64 -11.02 -19.79 -32.26
CA PHE A 64 -11.85 -19.34 -31.15
C PHE A 64 -11.18 -19.58 -29.78
N ARG A 65 -10.66 -20.80 -29.55
CA ARG A 65 -9.91 -21.12 -28.31
C ARG A 65 -8.63 -20.29 -28.20
N HIS A 66 -7.90 -20.09 -29.30
CA HIS A 66 -6.71 -19.26 -29.31
C HIS A 66 -6.99 -17.80 -28.92
N CYS A 67 -8.04 -17.18 -29.50
CA CYS A 67 -8.46 -15.84 -29.13
C CYS A 67 -8.87 -15.74 -27.65
N SER A 68 -9.51 -16.79 -27.11
CA SER A 68 -9.90 -16.86 -25.70
C SER A 68 -8.69 -16.93 -24.76
N LEU A 69 -7.64 -17.68 -25.14
CA LEU A 69 -6.36 -17.72 -24.41
C LEU A 69 -5.71 -16.34 -24.35
N LEU A 70 -5.63 -15.65 -25.50
CA LEU A 70 -5.07 -14.29 -25.56
C LEU A 70 -5.87 -13.30 -24.72
N ARG A 71 -7.21 -13.46 -24.66
CA ARG A 71 -8.06 -12.64 -23.80
C ARG A 71 -7.77 -12.89 -22.32
N ASN A 72 -7.69 -14.15 -21.89
CA ASN A 72 -7.34 -14.52 -20.52
C ASN A 72 -5.96 -13.98 -20.13
N GLN A 73 -4.96 -14.13 -21.00
CA GLN A 73 -3.62 -13.58 -20.79
C GLN A 73 -3.66 -12.06 -20.60
N ARG A 74 -4.36 -11.33 -21.48
CA ARG A 74 -4.44 -9.87 -21.42
C ARG A 74 -5.12 -9.40 -20.13
N CYS A 75 -6.21 -10.05 -19.73
CA CYS A 75 -6.93 -9.71 -18.50
C CYS A 75 -6.11 -10.02 -17.24
N ALA A 76 -5.44 -11.17 -17.17
CA ALA A 76 -4.56 -11.52 -16.06
C ALA A 76 -3.39 -10.54 -15.93
N LEU A 77 -2.73 -10.20 -17.05
CA LEU A 77 -1.66 -9.20 -17.06
C LEU A 77 -2.15 -7.82 -16.64
N ALA A 78 -3.33 -7.38 -17.13
CA ALA A 78 -3.90 -6.10 -16.73
C ALA A 78 -4.19 -6.05 -15.22
N TYR A 79 -4.70 -7.15 -14.66
CA TYR A 79 -4.93 -7.28 -13.22
C TYR A 79 -3.64 -7.14 -12.41
N LEU A 80 -2.60 -7.92 -12.77
CA LEU A 80 -1.30 -7.87 -12.08
C LEU A 80 -0.63 -6.50 -12.24
N TYR A 81 -0.66 -5.93 -13.44
CA TYR A 81 -0.01 -4.65 -13.72
C TYR A 81 -0.66 -3.47 -12.99
N ASP A 82 -2.00 -3.39 -12.96
CA ASP A 82 -2.70 -2.34 -12.21
C ASP A 82 -2.37 -2.41 -10.71
N ARG A 83 -2.33 -3.62 -10.14
CA ARG A 83 -1.91 -3.82 -8.75
C ARG A 83 -0.48 -3.35 -8.50
N LEU A 84 0.46 -3.67 -9.39
CA LEU A 84 1.83 -3.17 -9.31
C LEU A 84 1.93 -1.64 -9.37
N LEU A 85 1.11 -0.99 -10.20
CA LEU A 85 1.05 0.47 -10.25
C LEU A 85 0.55 1.07 -8.92
N ARG A 86 -0.46 0.45 -8.29
CA ARG A 86 -0.94 0.86 -6.96
C ARG A 86 0.13 0.64 -5.89
N ILE A 87 0.80 -0.51 -5.88
CA ILE A 87 1.90 -0.81 -4.95
C ILE A 87 3.06 0.17 -5.13
N ARG A 88 3.39 0.54 -6.38
CA ARG A 88 4.38 1.58 -6.67
C ARG A 88 3.96 2.91 -6.04
N ALA A 89 2.70 3.32 -6.20
CA ALA A 89 2.18 4.54 -5.60
C ALA A 89 2.28 4.52 -4.06
N LEU A 90 2.09 3.37 -3.42
CA LEU A 90 2.29 3.23 -1.97
C LEU A 90 3.73 3.60 -1.54
N ARG A 91 4.76 3.33 -2.36
CA ARG A 91 6.13 3.81 -2.05
C ARG A 91 6.24 5.33 -2.09
N TRP A 92 5.46 6.02 -2.90
CA TRP A 92 5.48 7.49 -2.97
C TRP A 92 4.55 8.14 -1.93
N GLU A 93 3.54 7.41 -1.44
CA GLU A 93 2.60 7.93 -0.43
C GLU A 93 2.97 7.57 1.01
N TYR A 94 3.48 6.36 1.23
CA TYR A 94 3.83 5.81 2.55
C TYR A 94 5.32 5.49 2.67
N GLY A 95 6.13 5.72 1.64
CA GLY A 95 7.57 5.48 1.65
C GLY A 95 8.03 4.02 1.84
N SER A 96 9.18 3.81 2.50
CA SER A 96 9.94 2.55 2.51
C SER A 96 9.36 1.43 3.37
N VAL A 97 8.55 1.77 4.38
CA VAL A 97 7.92 0.86 5.34
C VAL A 97 6.41 1.04 5.27
N LEU A 98 5.73 0.00 4.78
CA LEU A 98 4.28 0.00 4.64
C LEU A 98 3.59 -0.51 5.93
N PRO A 99 2.45 0.10 6.33
CA PRO A 99 1.57 -0.44 7.36
C PRO A 99 1.25 -1.92 7.15
N SER A 100 1.14 -2.68 8.25
CA SER A 100 0.82 -4.12 8.21
C SER A 100 -0.50 -4.41 7.50
N ALA A 101 -1.50 -3.56 7.67
CA ALA A 101 -2.80 -3.68 7.00
C ALA A 101 -2.69 -3.66 5.46
N LEU A 102 -1.77 -2.88 4.89
CA LEU A 102 -1.54 -2.86 3.43
C LEU A 102 -0.74 -4.08 2.98
N ARG A 103 0.27 -4.48 3.76
CA ARG A 103 1.07 -5.69 3.48
C ARG A 103 0.22 -6.95 3.48
N PHE A 104 -0.83 -7.01 4.30
CA PHE A 104 -1.76 -8.14 4.36
C PHE A 104 -2.54 -8.35 3.05
N HIS A 105 -2.68 -7.33 2.20
CA HIS A 105 -3.37 -7.42 0.91
C HIS A 105 -2.45 -7.76 -0.27
N MET A 106 -1.15 -7.90 -0.02
CA MET A 106 -0.14 -8.18 -1.04
C MET A 106 0.20 -9.67 -1.09
N SER A 107 0.50 -10.19 -2.28
CA SER A 107 1.14 -11.50 -2.40
C SER A 107 2.61 -11.45 -1.95
N ALA A 108 3.23 -12.62 -1.75
CA ALA A 108 4.65 -12.70 -1.40
C ALA A 108 5.54 -12.13 -2.52
N GLU A 109 5.18 -12.39 -3.77
CA GLU A 109 5.87 -11.94 -4.98
C GLU A 109 5.71 -10.43 -5.18
N GLU A 110 4.53 -9.88 -4.87
CA GLU A 110 4.29 -8.43 -4.87
C GLU A 110 5.16 -7.72 -3.81
N MET A 111 5.36 -8.35 -2.65
CA MET A 111 6.22 -7.83 -1.60
C MET A 111 7.70 -7.91 -1.99
N GLU A 112 8.13 -8.99 -2.65
CA GLU A 112 9.47 -9.09 -3.21
C GLU A 112 9.72 -8.03 -4.28
N TRP A 113 8.77 -7.80 -5.18
CA TRP A 113 8.84 -6.73 -6.17
C TRP A 113 8.97 -5.35 -5.51
N PHE A 114 8.18 -5.07 -4.46
CA PHE A 114 8.27 -3.82 -3.71
C PHE A 114 9.65 -3.62 -3.08
N ASN A 115 10.24 -4.69 -2.53
CA ASN A 115 11.59 -4.64 -1.96
C ASN A 115 12.67 -4.36 -3.03
N HIS A 116 12.53 -4.91 -4.23
CA HIS A 116 13.41 -4.58 -5.35
C HIS A 116 13.24 -3.13 -5.79
N TYR A 117 11.99 -2.67 -5.95
CA TYR A 117 11.68 -1.30 -6.35
C TYR A 117 12.22 -0.25 -5.36
N LYS A 118 12.00 -0.44 -4.06
CA LYS A 118 12.50 0.50 -3.05
C LYS A 118 14.03 0.53 -3.00
N LYS A 119 14.70 -0.60 -3.25
CA LYS A 119 16.16 -0.69 -3.32
C LYS A 119 16.70 0.03 -4.56
N SER A 120 16.08 -0.15 -5.73
CA SER A 120 16.48 0.55 -6.95
C SER A 120 16.29 2.06 -6.82
N LEU A 121 15.17 2.50 -6.20
CA LEU A 121 14.92 3.91 -5.94
C LEU A 121 15.96 4.49 -4.97
N ALA A 122 16.31 3.77 -3.90
CA ALA A 122 17.37 4.20 -2.97
C ALA A 122 18.74 4.33 -3.66
N THR A 123 19.07 3.41 -4.56
CA THR A 123 20.30 3.52 -5.37
C THR A 123 20.27 4.74 -6.27
N TYR A 124 19.13 5.03 -6.90
CA TYR A 124 18.98 6.22 -7.73
C TYR A 124 19.12 7.51 -6.90
N MET A 125 18.45 7.62 -5.75
CA MET A 125 18.55 8.78 -4.86
C MET A 125 19.98 9.05 -4.38
N ARG A 126 20.76 8.00 -4.08
CA ARG A 126 22.19 8.14 -3.74
C ARG A 126 23.08 8.58 -4.90
N SER A 127 22.64 8.39 -6.15
CA SER A 127 23.40 8.82 -7.33
C SER A 127 23.20 10.30 -7.68
N LEU A 128 22.21 10.94 -7.04
CA LEU A 128 21.90 12.36 -7.19
C LEU A 128 22.55 13.15 -6.03
N GLY A 129 22.73 14.47 -6.17
CA GLY A 129 23.08 15.33 -5.03
C GLY A 129 24.52 15.24 -4.50
N GLY A 130 25.45 14.58 -5.21
CA GLY A 130 26.86 14.50 -4.78
C GLY A 130 27.08 13.47 -3.68
N GLU A 131 27.83 13.80 -2.63
CA GLU A 131 28.18 12.84 -1.56
C GLU A 131 27.02 12.56 -0.59
N GLU A 132 26.06 13.49 -0.44
CA GLU A 132 24.94 13.41 0.51
C GLU A 132 23.73 12.65 -0.04
N GLY A 133 23.62 12.47 -1.37
CA GLY A 133 22.40 11.98 -2.00
C GLY A 133 21.33 13.08 -2.16
N LEU A 134 20.25 12.78 -2.88
CA LEU A 134 19.04 13.60 -2.90
C LEU A 134 17.80 12.72 -2.76
N ASP A 135 17.01 12.93 -1.70
CA ASP A 135 15.72 12.26 -1.54
C ASP A 135 14.63 12.99 -2.34
N ILE A 136 14.38 12.49 -3.55
CA ILE A 136 13.35 13.01 -4.46
C ILE A 136 11.91 12.64 -4.05
N THR A 137 11.74 11.91 -2.94
CA THR A 137 10.41 11.52 -2.45
C THR A 137 9.86 12.50 -1.42
N GLN A 138 10.68 13.46 -0.98
CA GLN A 138 10.30 14.59 -0.13
C GLN A 138 10.00 15.83 -0.98
N ASP A 139 9.54 16.92 -0.36
CA ASP A 139 9.45 18.25 -0.99
C ASP A 139 8.57 18.32 -2.26
N MET A 140 7.44 17.61 -2.25
CA MET A 140 6.49 17.55 -3.37
C MET A 140 5.68 18.84 -3.52
N LYS A 141 5.71 19.74 -2.53
CA LYS A 141 5.06 21.05 -2.56
C LYS A 141 6.10 22.16 -2.39
N PRO A 142 5.80 23.37 -2.90
CA PRO A 142 6.68 24.50 -2.69
C PRO A 142 6.68 24.93 -1.21
N PRO A 143 7.85 25.20 -0.61
CA PRO A 143 7.94 25.62 0.78
C PRO A 143 7.28 26.98 0.99
N LYS A 144 6.52 27.12 2.08
CA LYS A 144 5.78 28.35 2.42
C LYS A 144 6.40 29.15 3.58
N SER A 145 7.07 28.48 4.51
CA SER A 145 7.65 29.06 5.71
C SER A 145 8.76 28.14 6.22
N LEU A 146 9.78 28.70 6.86
CA LEU A 146 10.89 27.95 7.47
C LEU A 146 10.49 27.23 8.76
N TYR A 147 9.49 27.73 9.48
CA TYR A 147 8.95 27.12 10.70
C TYR A 147 7.46 26.91 10.59
N ILE A 148 6.97 25.84 11.18
CA ILE A 148 5.55 25.49 11.24
C ILE A 148 5.14 25.09 12.65
N GLU A 149 3.88 25.38 12.99
CA GLU A 149 3.25 24.90 14.21
C GLU A 149 2.47 23.62 13.93
N VAL A 150 2.76 22.57 14.69
CA VAL A 150 2.09 21.27 14.59
C VAL A 150 1.36 20.93 15.88
N ARG A 151 0.18 20.33 15.77
CA ARG A 151 -0.53 19.75 16.90
C ARG A 151 -0.44 18.23 16.86
N CYS A 152 0.02 17.65 17.96
CA CYS A 152 0.06 16.22 18.18
C CYS A 152 -1.36 15.67 18.40
N LEU A 153 -1.73 14.60 17.69
CA LEU A 153 -3.01 13.92 17.89
C LEU A 153 -2.90 12.73 18.84
N GLN A 154 -1.69 12.17 19.00
CA GLN A 154 -1.40 11.03 19.86
C GLN A 154 -0.02 11.20 20.50
N ASP A 155 0.21 10.49 21.60
CA ASP A 155 1.53 10.42 22.24
C ASP A 155 2.48 9.62 21.36
N TYR A 156 3.63 10.20 21.02
CA TYR A 156 4.64 9.56 20.18
C TYR A 156 6.02 9.48 20.86
N GLY A 157 6.20 10.17 21.99
CA GLY A 157 7.48 10.20 22.70
C GLY A 157 8.43 11.23 22.08
N GLU A 158 9.73 10.99 22.21
CA GLU A 158 10.77 11.90 21.75
C GLU A 158 10.99 11.74 20.23
N PHE A 159 10.97 12.87 19.52
CA PHE A 159 11.11 12.94 18.07
C PHE A 159 12.29 13.84 17.70
N ASP A 160 13.25 13.28 16.99
CA ASP A 160 14.41 14.03 16.51
C ASP A 160 14.11 14.72 15.18
N VAL A 161 14.31 16.04 15.17
CA VAL A 161 14.21 16.89 13.98
C VAL A 161 15.58 16.95 13.30
N ASP A 162 15.61 17.15 11.99
CA ASP A 162 16.85 17.21 11.20
C ASP A 162 17.84 18.30 11.66
N ASP A 163 17.34 19.33 12.34
CA ASP A 163 18.15 20.40 12.99
C ASP A 163 18.78 19.93 14.33
N GLY A 164 18.76 18.63 14.62
CA GLY A 164 19.35 18.02 15.82
C GLY A 164 18.59 18.31 17.12
N THR A 165 17.39 18.90 17.04
CA THR A 165 16.54 19.20 18.21
C THR A 165 15.59 18.03 18.45
N SER A 166 15.53 17.52 19.69
CA SER A 166 14.54 16.53 20.10
C SER A 166 13.30 17.20 20.69
N VAL A 167 12.11 16.79 20.23
CA VAL A 167 10.82 17.34 20.66
C VAL A 167 9.96 16.22 21.25
N LEU A 168 9.43 16.42 22.45
CA LEU A 168 8.55 15.46 23.11
C LEU A 168 7.09 15.65 22.63
N LEU A 169 6.63 14.75 21.77
CA LEU A 169 5.29 14.80 21.20
C LEU A 169 4.28 14.11 22.13
N LYS A 170 3.53 14.91 22.89
CA LYS A 170 2.39 14.47 23.70
C LYS A 170 1.07 14.79 23.03
N LYS A 171 0.05 13.96 23.25
CA LYS A 171 -1.30 14.14 22.72
C LYS A 171 -1.83 15.53 23.05
N ASN A 172 -2.33 16.21 22.02
CA ASN A 172 -2.84 17.59 22.05
C ASN A 172 -1.80 18.68 22.40
N SER A 173 -0.50 18.36 22.50
CA SER A 173 0.54 19.39 22.60
C SER A 173 0.72 20.12 21.27
N GLN A 174 1.24 21.35 21.35
CA GLN A 174 1.55 22.20 20.21
C GLN A 174 3.03 22.51 20.26
N GLU A 175 3.73 22.20 19.17
CA GLU A 175 5.17 22.38 19.08
C GLU A 175 5.50 23.13 17.78
N THR A 176 6.51 23.99 17.83
CA THR A 176 7.05 24.66 16.63
C THR A 176 8.24 23.85 16.14
N VAL A 177 8.20 23.44 14.87
CA VAL A 177 9.24 22.60 14.26
C VAL A 177 9.79 23.31 13.03
N SER A 178 11.10 23.19 12.79
CA SER A 178 11.73 23.65 11.55
C SER A 178 11.15 22.84 10.38
N GLY A 179 10.50 23.55 9.46
CA GLY A 179 9.79 23.01 8.30
C GLY A 179 10.60 23.09 7.01
N GLN A 180 11.94 23.05 7.09
CA GLN A 180 12.81 23.17 5.91
C GLN A 180 12.51 22.11 4.85
N HIS A 181 11.97 20.95 5.26
CA HIS A 181 11.41 19.93 4.38
C HIS A 181 9.89 19.89 4.53
N ASP A 182 9.23 20.67 3.68
CA ASP A 182 7.84 20.53 3.27
C ASP A 182 6.76 20.19 4.32
N ALA A 183 6.80 20.71 5.55
CA ALA A 183 5.78 20.35 6.54
C ALA A 183 5.55 18.82 6.69
N GLN A 184 6.57 17.99 6.45
CA GLN A 184 6.49 16.54 6.48
C GLN A 184 7.01 16.00 7.82
N VAL A 185 6.26 16.24 8.91
CA VAL A 185 6.40 15.41 10.12
C VAL A 185 5.63 14.13 9.90
N HIS A 186 6.37 13.07 9.64
CA HIS A 186 5.89 11.88 9.01
C HIS A 186 5.66 10.73 10.04
N LEU A 187 4.51 10.75 10.75
CA LEU A 187 4.12 9.80 11.81
C LEU A 187 2.81 9.00 11.50
N TRP A 188 2.92 7.75 11.06
CA TRP A 188 1.80 6.79 10.93
C TRP A 188 2.04 5.60 11.89
N ARG A 189 0.98 5.15 12.57
CA ARG A 189 0.96 3.84 13.25
C ARG A 189 0.66 2.72 12.24
N GLU A 190 0.91 1.48 12.61
CA GLU A 190 0.45 0.26 11.93
C GLU A 190 -1.05 0.26 11.56
N SER A 191 -1.88 1.11 12.19
CA SER A 191 -3.32 1.27 11.95
C SER A 191 -3.72 2.30 10.88
N ALA A 192 -2.78 2.88 10.12
CA ALA A 192 -3.03 3.87 9.06
C ALA A 192 -3.69 5.20 9.50
N GLU A 193 -3.59 5.56 10.79
CA GLU A 193 -4.05 6.86 11.32
C GLU A 193 -2.89 7.84 11.54
N ALA A 194 -3.08 9.12 11.17
CA ALA A 194 -2.06 10.16 11.25
C ALA A 194 -1.90 10.62 12.71
N VAL A 195 -0.65 10.76 13.17
CA VAL A 195 -0.33 11.12 14.56
C VAL A 195 -0.33 12.65 14.79
N GLY A 196 -0.47 13.48 13.75
CA GLY A 196 -0.48 14.95 13.86
C GLY A 196 -1.34 15.66 12.80
N ARG A 197 -1.72 16.91 13.03
CA ARG A 197 -2.34 17.82 12.04
C ARG A 197 -1.77 19.24 12.15
N THR A 198 -1.60 19.88 11.00
CA THR A 198 -1.30 21.32 10.87
C THR A 198 -2.57 22.15 11.08
N PHE A 199 -2.44 23.38 11.58
CA PHE A 199 -3.58 24.31 11.71
C PHE A 199 -3.99 24.95 10.37
N SER A 200 -5.23 25.46 10.31
CA SER A 200 -5.92 25.87 9.09
C SER A 200 -5.14 26.86 8.23
N GLY A 201 -4.95 26.52 6.95
CA GLY A 201 -4.17 27.27 5.95
C GLY A 201 -3.16 26.39 5.18
N TYR A 202 -2.86 25.20 5.70
CA TYR A 202 -1.83 24.30 5.19
C TYR A 202 -2.42 22.90 4.98
N ALA A 203 -2.93 22.65 3.77
CA ALA A 203 -3.62 21.41 3.44
C ALA A 203 -2.65 20.22 3.30
N SER A 204 -2.97 19.16 4.05
CA SER A 204 -2.53 17.76 4.01
C SER A 204 -1.15 17.41 4.56
N ALA A 205 -1.14 16.68 5.69
CA ALA A 205 -0.01 15.88 6.15
C ALA A 205 -0.37 14.37 6.06
N ARG A 206 0.50 13.61 5.41
CA ARG A 206 0.58 12.13 5.38
C ARG A 206 2.04 11.78 5.74
N ALA A 207 2.32 10.64 6.36
CA ALA A 207 3.33 10.60 7.41
C ALA A 207 4.18 9.28 7.65
N GLN A 208 5.33 9.00 7.02
CA GLN A 208 6.16 7.79 7.32
C GLN A 208 7.55 7.97 8.01
N VAL A 209 7.79 7.19 9.07
CA VAL A 209 9.04 7.08 9.85
C VAL A 209 10.10 6.23 9.12
N SER A 210 11.32 6.75 8.98
CA SER A 210 12.52 5.99 8.62
C SER A 210 13.38 5.79 9.88
N ARG A 211 13.55 4.54 10.32
CA ARG A 211 14.54 4.21 11.37
C ARG A 211 15.94 4.29 10.76
N ARG A 212 16.80 5.19 11.23
CA ARG A 212 18.24 4.89 11.24
C ARG A 212 18.43 3.67 12.16
N PRO A 213 19.12 2.60 11.75
CA PRO A 213 19.40 1.50 12.65
C PRO A 213 20.40 1.98 13.70
N LEU A 214 19.92 2.35 14.89
CA LEU A 214 20.77 2.42 16.07
C LEU A 214 21.16 0.99 16.40
N ALA A 215 22.47 0.74 16.46
CA ALA A 215 23.08 -0.59 16.55
C ALA A 215 22.79 -1.35 17.87
N HIS A 216 21.96 -0.84 18.77
CA HIS A 216 21.72 -1.44 20.08
C HIS A 216 20.25 -1.33 20.49
N CYS A 217 19.40 -2.24 20.00
CA CYS A 217 18.13 -2.60 20.64
C CYS A 217 17.73 -4.00 20.15
N GLU A 218 17.87 -5.01 21.01
CA GLU A 218 17.35 -6.35 20.76
C GLU A 218 15.81 -6.36 20.69
N PRO A 219 15.19 -7.31 19.94
CA PRO A 219 13.75 -7.43 19.87
C PRO A 219 13.19 -8.06 21.15
N GLY A 220 12.80 -7.21 22.11
CA GLY A 220 12.01 -7.60 23.26
C GLY A 220 10.56 -7.91 22.86
N VAL A 221 10.17 -9.17 22.97
CA VAL A 221 8.79 -9.64 22.96
C VAL A 221 8.04 -8.99 24.12
N LEU A 222 6.98 -8.23 23.85
CA LEU A 222 6.03 -7.80 24.87
C LEU A 222 4.67 -8.43 24.60
N GLU A 223 4.47 -9.54 25.31
CA GLU A 223 3.21 -10.17 25.63
C GLU A 223 2.33 -9.19 26.43
N LEU A 224 1.08 -8.98 26.04
CA LEU A 224 0.10 -8.27 26.87
C LEU A 224 -1.02 -9.21 27.29
N ALA A 225 -1.02 -9.42 28.60
CA ALA A 225 -1.85 -10.33 29.37
C ALA A 225 -3.35 -10.00 29.29
N ARG A 226 -4.14 -11.07 29.43
CA ARG A 226 -5.58 -11.06 29.70
C ARG A 226 -5.88 -10.44 31.07
N GLY A 227 -7.02 -9.72 31.21
CA GLY A 227 -7.71 -9.64 32.51
C GLY A 227 -8.53 -8.39 32.82
N ARG A 228 -9.82 -8.44 32.47
CA ARG A 228 -11.01 -7.89 33.16
C ARG A 228 -10.86 -6.67 34.10
N THR A 229 -11.62 -5.61 33.81
CA THR A 229 -12.71 -5.15 34.72
C THR A 229 -13.67 -4.23 33.95
N ALA A 230 -14.92 -4.66 33.83
CA ALA A 230 -16.02 -3.80 33.44
C ALA A 230 -16.46 -3.02 34.69
N VAL A 231 -16.52 -1.70 34.59
CA VAL A 231 -17.23 -0.87 35.56
C VAL A 231 -18.37 -0.19 34.83
N GLN A 232 -19.58 -0.63 35.16
CA GLN A 232 -20.85 0.03 34.87
C GLN A 232 -20.83 1.43 35.47
N ALA A 233 -20.96 2.46 34.63
CA ALA A 233 -21.33 3.80 35.10
C ALA A 233 -22.86 3.85 35.23
N VAL A 234 -23.33 3.84 36.48
CA VAL A 234 -24.72 4.15 36.84
C VAL A 234 -24.93 5.64 36.61
N ALA A 235 -25.96 5.98 35.83
CA ALA A 235 -26.37 7.34 35.55
C ALA A 235 -27.05 7.97 36.78
N THR A 236 -26.56 9.12 37.24
CA THR A 236 -27.30 10.04 38.10
C THR A 236 -27.92 11.15 37.25
N PRO A 237 -29.23 11.46 37.39
CA PRO A 237 -29.87 12.53 36.63
C PRO A 237 -29.60 13.91 37.26
N PRO A 238 -29.73 15.01 36.49
CA PRO A 238 -29.42 16.35 36.97
C PRO A 238 -30.53 16.88 37.90
N ALA A 239 -30.11 17.57 38.96
CA ALA A 239 -30.99 18.31 39.85
C ALA A 239 -31.65 19.49 39.12
N GLN A 240 -32.97 19.58 39.18
CA GLN A 240 -33.73 20.78 38.81
C GLN A 240 -33.72 21.81 39.95
N PRO A 241 -33.75 23.12 39.67
CA PRO A 241 -33.90 24.15 40.68
C PRO A 241 -35.37 24.53 40.87
N ARG A 242 -35.72 24.88 42.12
CA ARG A 242 -36.78 25.81 42.63
C ARG A 242 -37.18 25.31 44.03
N SER A 243 -37.35 26.13 45.06
CA SER A 243 -37.62 27.58 45.18
C SER A 243 -37.00 28.13 46.46
#